data_AF-A0A7C5ZCY1-F1
#
_entry.id   AF-A0A7C5ZCY1-F1
#
_cell.length_a   1.000
_cell.length_b   1.000
_cell.length_c   1.000
_cell.angle_alpha   90.00
_cell.angle_beta   90.00
_cell.angle_gamma   90.00
#
_symmetry.space_group_name_H-M   'P 1'
#
loop_
_entity.id
_entity.type
_entity.pdbx_description
1 polymer ?
#
loop_
_entity_poly.entity_id
_entity_poly.type
_entity_poly.pdbx_seq_one_letter_code
_entity_poly.pdbx_strand_id
1 'polypeptide(L)'
;MKKSFFFILLIVLGCETFPDNPKGEPIEKRVDCTHVQTEYVPAKPSIEGLDATKVNLLTFQFRTQSVSTRALEFHALVVLNGPPNTREHAVIFRTDEILIAPDGNDIELPVFSWIEAGETYLLVRPKFPTNEYVPFDGDQGRVVQVSLTAVYALDERGQKTPVPFIGNSLCSQDP
;
A
#
# COMPACT_ATOMS: atom_id res chain seq x y z
N MET A 1 -10.32 27.33 82.22
CA MET A 1 -9.70 26.62 81.07
C MET A 1 -10.41 27.06 79.78
N LYS A 2 -9.66 27.13 78.66
CA LYS A 2 -9.98 27.64 77.30
C LYS A 2 -9.73 29.16 77.15
N LYS A 3 -8.51 29.63 76.83
CA LYS A 3 -7.78 29.65 75.53
C LYS A 3 -8.68 30.22 74.40
N SER A 4 -8.56 31.50 74.02
CA SER A 4 -7.50 32.21 73.28
C SER A 4 -7.60 32.10 71.75
N PHE A 5 -7.56 33.30 71.14
CA PHE A 5 -6.98 33.69 69.84
C PHE A 5 -7.76 33.34 68.56
N PHE A 6 -8.27 34.35 67.84
CA PHE A 6 -7.63 35.24 66.86
C PHE A 6 -7.30 34.55 65.52
N PHE A 7 -8.02 34.99 64.49
CA PHE A 7 -7.95 34.58 63.10
C PHE A 7 -6.57 34.88 62.48
N ILE A 8 -6.02 33.91 61.74
CA ILE A 8 -5.12 34.17 60.61
C ILE A 8 -5.65 33.37 59.41
N LEU A 9 -6.08 34.13 58.40
CA LEU A 9 -6.44 33.70 57.06
C LEU A 9 -5.14 33.42 56.28
N LEU A 10 -4.97 32.22 55.74
CA LEU A 10 -3.95 31.93 54.74
C LEU A 10 -4.61 31.22 53.55
N ILE A 11 -4.71 31.98 52.47
CA ILE A 11 -5.11 31.55 51.13
C ILE A 11 -3.98 30.65 50.60
N VAL A 12 -4.29 29.40 50.28
CA VAL A 12 -3.49 28.62 49.32
C VAL A 12 -4.40 28.26 48.17
N LEU A 13 -4.07 28.92 47.07
CA LEU A 13 -4.63 28.83 45.73
C LEU A 13 -4.91 27.39 45.30
N GLY A 14 -6.01 27.24 44.58
CA GLY A 14 -6.39 25.99 43.93
C GLY A 14 -5.22 25.44 43.11
N CYS A 15 -4.93 24.16 43.34
CA CYS A 15 -4.28 23.36 42.33
C CYS A 15 -5.35 23.14 41.26
N GLU A 16 -5.41 24.05 40.28
CA GLU A 16 -6.01 23.76 38.99
C GLU A 16 -5.29 22.51 38.47
N THR A 17 -5.93 21.35 38.62
CA THR A 17 -5.57 20.18 37.84
C THR A 17 -5.77 20.59 36.40
N PHE A 18 -4.66 20.87 35.72
CA PHE A 18 -4.62 21.05 34.28
C PHE A 18 -5.47 19.95 33.64
N PRO A 19 -6.32 20.28 32.64
CA PRO A 19 -7.00 19.24 31.90
C PRO A 19 -5.94 18.28 31.35
N ASP A 20 -6.17 16.98 31.51
CA ASP A 20 -5.36 15.95 30.88
C ASP A 20 -5.15 16.35 29.41
N ASN A 21 -3.91 16.20 28.91
CA ASN A 21 -3.65 16.31 27.48
C ASN A 21 -4.72 15.50 26.74
N PRO A 22 -5.39 16.07 25.72
CA PRO A 22 -6.39 15.31 24.97
C PRO A 22 -5.73 14.02 24.53
N LYS A 23 -6.35 12.88 24.90
CA LYS A 23 -5.96 11.57 24.38
C LYS A 23 -5.95 11.76 22.87
N GLY A 24 -4.75 11.72 22.28
CA GLY A 24 -4.59 11.89 20.84
C GLY A 24 -5.67 11.06 20.16
N GLU A 25 -6.39 11.68 19.23
CA GLU A 25 -7.42 10.97 18.47
C GLU A 25 -6.87 9.60 18.06
N PRO A 26 -7.65 8.51 18.17
CA PRO A 26 -7.15 7.21 17.78
C PRO A 26 -6.64 7.34 16.35
N ILE A 27 -5.32 7.23 16.17
CA ILE A 27 -4.71 7.31 14.84
C ILE A 27 -5.34 6.14 14.09
N GLU A 28 -6.30 6.44 13.21
CA GLU A 28 -6.96 5.42 12.43
C GLU A 28 -5.85 4.65 11.72
N LYS A 29 -5.82 3.34 11.96
CA LYS A 29 -4.86 2.44 11.31
C LYS A 29 -5.10 2.52 9.82
N ARG A 30 -4.30 3.30 9.11
CA ARG A 30 -4.46 3.53 7.68
C ARG A 30 -3.16 3.45 6.91
N VAL A 31 -3.30 3.07 5.65
CA VAL A 31 -2.25 3.13 4.64
C VAL A 31 -2.70 4.10 3.55
N ASP A 32 -1.90 5.14 3.34
CA ASP A 32 -2.08 6.03 2.20
C ASP A 32 -1.30 5.44 1.03
N CYS A 33 -1.96 5.10 -0.06
CA CYS A 33 -1.31 4.48 -1.21
C CYS A 33 -1.66 5.21 -2.50
N THR A 34 -0.62 5.55 -3.26
CA THR A 34 -0.71 6.26 -4.53
C THR A 34 -0.05 5.41 -5.60
N HIS A 35 -0.80 5.09 -6.64
CA HIS A 35 -0.21 4.55 -7.86
C HIS A 35 0.57 5.67 -8.56
N VAL A 36 1.86 5.44 -8.83
CA VAL A 36 2.78 6.43 -9.39
C VAL A 36 2.90 6.25 -10.88
N GLN A 37 3.10 5.01 -11.35
CA GLN A 37 3.44 4.76 -12.74
C GLN A 37 3.15 3.31 -13.14
N THR A 38 2.65 3.14 -14.37
CA THR A 38 2.62 1.86 -15.07
C THR A 38 3.60 1.93 -16.24
N GLU A 39 4.49 0.94 -16.34
CA GLU A 39 5.34 0.73 -17.52
C GLU A 39 5.02 -0.62 -18.17
N TYR A 40 5.20 -0.72 -19.48
CA TYR A 40 5.02 -1.97 -20.22
C TYR A 40 6.31 -2.32 -20.96
N VAL A 41 7.13 -3.17 -20.35
CA VAL A 41 8.51 -3.40 -20.74
C VAL A 41 8.71 -4.79 -21.32
N PRO A 42 9.68 -5.01 -22.23
CA PRO A 42 10.02 -6.34 -22.71
C PRO A 42 10.38 -7.29 -21.57
N ALA A 43 10.01 -8.56 -21.71
CA ALA A 43 10.39 -9.63 -20.80
C ALA A 43 10.78 -10.87 -21.60
N LYS A 44 11.84 -11.58 -21.19
CA LYS A 44 12.06 -12.95 -21.63
C LYS A 44 11.14 -13.86 -20.81
N PRO A 45 10.30 -14.69 -21.44
CA PRO A 45 9.47 -15.63 -20.71
C PRO A 45 10.38 -16.60 -19.96
N SER A 46 10.34 -16.53 -18.63
CA SER A 46 11.11 -17.39 -17.72
C SER A 46 10.29 -18.57 -17.20
N ILE A 47 8.99 -18.62 -17.52
CA ILE A 47 8.03 -19.57 -16.97
C ILE A 47 7.41 -20.36 -18.12
N GLU A 48 7.52 -21.69 -18.05
CA GLU A 48 6.89 -22.60 -18.99
C GLU A 48 5.39 -22.30 -19.11
N GLY A 49 4.94 -22.05 -20.33
CA GLY A 49 3.53 -21.79 -20.63
C GLY A 49 3.08 -20.34 -20.51
N LEU A 50 3.96 -19.35 -20.26
CA LEU A 50 3.63 -17.93 -20.45
C LEU A 50 4.29 -17.39 -21.73
N ASP A 51 3.50 -17.13 -22.77
CA ASP A 51 3.98 -16.62 -24.08
C ASP A 51 4.04 -15.09 -24.13
N ALA A 52 4.15 -14.43 -22.98
CA ALA A 52 4.18 -12.98 -22.90
C ALA A 52 5.59 -12.44 -23.20
N THR A 53 5.70 -11.58 -24.23
CA THR A 53 6.95 -10.90 -24.63
C THR A 53 7.20 -9.59 -23.87
N LYS A 54 6.22 -9.15 -23.06
CA LYS A 54 6.24 -7.93 -22.27
C LYS A 54 5.58 -8.15 -20.90
N VAL A 55 5.90 -7.30 -19.92
CA VAL A 55 5.37 -7.31 -18.57
C VAL A 55 5.00 -5.90 -18.12
N ASN A 56 3.94 -5.76 -17.32
CA ASN A 56 3.58 -4.49 -16.69
C ASN A 56 4.40 -4.29 -15.42
N LEU A 57 5.07 -3.15 -15.26
CA LEU A 57 5.64 -2.71 -13.98
C LEU A 57 4.70 -1.71 -13.35
N LEU A 58 4.17 -2.05 -12.17
CA LEU A 58 3.28 -1.17 -11.42
C LEU A 58 4.05 -0.58 -10.24
N THR A 59 4.21 0.74 -10.24
CA THR A 59 4.93 1.48 -9.21
C THR A 59 3.93 2.14 -8.28
N PHE A 60 4.03 1.84 -6.99
CA PHE A 60 3.22 2.43 -5.94
C PHE A 60 4.11 3.14 -4.94
N GLN A 61 3.65 4.29 -4.46
CA GLN A 61 4.18 4.95 -3.29
C GLN A 61 3.15 4.81 -2.18
N PHE A 62 3.57 4.35 -1.01
CA PHE A 62 2.68 4.32 0.15
C PHE A 62 3.33 4.92 1.37
N ARG A 63 2.49 5.47 2.25
CA ARG A 63 2.83 5.95 3.58
C ARG A 63 1.92 5.25 4.58
N THR A 64 2.50 4.63 5.59
CA THR A 64 1.74 4.08 6.72
C THR A 64 1.85 5.08 7.86
N GLN A 65 0.80 5.33 8.65
CA GLN A 65 0.91 6.26 9.80
C GLN A 65 0.96 5.53 11.15
N SER A 66 0.38 4.35 11.23
CA SER A 66 0.20 3.60 12.49
C SER A 66 0.21 2.09 12.31
N VAL A 67 0.70 1.62 11.15
CA VAL A 67 0.75 0.20 10.79
C VAL A 67 2.22 -0.22 10.70
N SER A 68 2.71 -0.85 11.77
CA SER A 68 3.96 -1.61 11.75
C SER A 68 3.66 -3.08 11.51
N THR A 69 4.28 -3.68 10.50
CA THR A 69 3.93 -5.02 10.04
C THR A 69 5.08 -5.65 9.26
N ARG A 70 5.11 -6.98 9.19
CA ARG A 70 6.10 -7.69 8.37
C ARG A 70 5.93 -7.36 6.90
N ALA A 71 4.69 -7.32 6.44
CA ALA A 71 4.36 -7.04 5.06
C ALA A 71 2.97 -6.44 4.90
N LEU A 72 2.73 -5.79 3.77
CA LEU A 72 1.40 -5.43 3.31
C LEU A 72 1.04 -6.27 2.08
N GLU A 73 -0.19 -6.78 2.05
CA GLU A 73 -0.79 -7.41 0.88
C GLU A 73 -1.86 -6.49 0.30
N PHE A 74 -1.70 -6.15 -0.96
CA PHE A 74 -2.59 -5.29 -1.71
C PHE A 74 -3.37 -6.11 -2.73
N HIS A 75 -4.67 -5.90 -2.75
CA HIS A 75 -5.57 -6.45 -3.75
C HIS A 75 -5.98 -5.31 -4.67
N ALA A 76 -5.89 -5.53 -5.97
CA ALA A 76 -6.29 -4.56 -6.98
C ALA A 76 -7.09 -5.23 -8.10
N LEU A 77 -7.92 -4.43 -8.74
CA LEU A 77 -8.50 -4.72 -10.04
C LEU A 77 -7.75 -3.91 -11.08
N VAL A 78 -7.35 -4.56 -12.18
CA VAL A 78 -6.72 -3.89 -13.32
C VAL A 78 -7.56 -4.07 -14.57
N VAL A 79 -7.60 -3.04 -15.40
CA VAL A 79 -8.14 -3.11 -16.76
C VAL A 79 -6.97 -3.22 -17.72
N LEU A 80 -7.04 -4.18 -18.62
CA LEU A 80 -6.01 -4.41 -19.64
C LEU A 80 -6.45 -3.84 -20.99
N ASN A 81 -5.49 -3.35 -21.76
CA ASN A 81 -5.67 -3.00 -23.16
C ASN A 81 -5.81 -4.26 -24.02
N GLY A 82 -6.69 -4.23 -25.02
CA GLY A 82 -6.95 -5.34 -25.94
C GLY A 82 -8.25 -6.10 -25.67
N PRO A 83 -8.62 -7.04 -26.56
CA PRO A 83 -9.92 -7.70 -26.51
C PRO A 83 -10.01 -8.78 -25.43
N PRO A 84 -11.18 -8.94 -24.78
CA PRO A 84 -12.31 -8.01 -24.83
C PRO A 84 -11.97 -6.75 -24.03
N ASN A 85 -12.31 -5.59 -24.59
CA ASN A 85 -11.83 -4.25 -24.20
C ASN A 85 -12.03 -3.86 -22.71
N THR A 86 -12.77 -4.63 -21.92
CA THR A 86 -13.05 -4.36 -20.51
C THR A 86 -13.18 -5.65 -19.68
N ARG A 87 -12.13 -6.46 -19.61
CA ARG A 87 -12.00 -7.45 -18.53
C ARG A 87 -11.20 -6.86 -17.36
N GLU A 88 -11.83 -6.86 -16.20
CA GLU A 88 -11.15 -6.60 -14.94
C GLU A 88 -10.42 -7.85 -14.49
N HIS A 89 -9.13 -7.70 -14.20
CA HIS A 89 -8.30 -8.79 -13.69
C HIS A 89 -7.94 -8.49 -12.24
N ALA A 90 -8.17 -9.46 -11.36
CA ALA A 90 -7.69 -9.38 -10.00
C ALA A 90 -6.16 -9.56 -9.97
N VAL A 91 -5.49 -8.66 -9.25
CA VAL A 91 -4.05 -8.74 -8.97
C VAL A 91 -3.82 -8.65 -7.48
N ILE A 92 -2.88 -9.46 -7.00
CA ILE A 92 -2.45 -9.49 -5.61
C ILE A 92 -0.94 -9.29 -5.60
N PHE A 93 -0.49 -8.40 -4.74
CA PHE A 93 0.93 -8.19 -4.52
C PHE A 93 1.27 -7.92 -3.06
N ARG A 94 2.48 -8.32 -2.69
CA ARG A 94 2.99 -8.29 -1.33
C ARG A 94 4.31 -7.55 -1.29
N THR A 95 4.54 -6.77 -0.24
CA THR A 95 5.77 -5.96 -0.07
C THR A 95 7.01 -6.81 0.20
N ASP A 96 6.84 -8.04 0.68
CA ASP A 96 7.92 -8.96 1.04
C ASP A 96 8.24 -10.00 -0.04
N GLU A 97 7.61 -9.89 -1.21
CA GLU A 97 7.77 -10.88 -2.28
C GLU A 97 7.91 -10.22 -3.65
N ILE A 98 8.95 -10.64 -4.39
CA ILE A 98 9.02 -10.49 -5.84
C ILE A 98 8.69 -11.85 -6.43
N LEU A 99 7.62 -11.93 -7.21
CA LEU A 99 7.29 -13.20 -7.86
C LEU A 99 8.21 -13.49 -9.04
N ILE A 100 8.61 -12.46 -9.81
CA ILE A 100 9.34 -12.62 -11.07
C ILE A 100 10.10 -11.32 -11.37
N ALA A 101 11.37 -11.38 -11.78
CA ALA A 101 12.13 -10.21 -12.22
C ALA A 101 12.02 -10.01 -13.76
N PRO A 102 11.91 -8.78 -14.27
CA PRO A 102 12.02 -8.50 -15.70
C PRO A 102 13.42 -8.87 -16.21
N ASP A 103 13.52 -9.36 -17.44
CA ASP A 103 14.80 -9.67 -18.06
C ASP A 103 15.50 -8.41 -18.61
N GLY A 104 16.83 -8.40 -18.55
CA GLY A 104 17.67 -7.43 -19.24
C GLY A 104 17.60 -5.99 -18.72
N ASN A 105 16.88 -5.75 -17.63
CA ASN A 105 16.88 -4.46 -16.96
C ASN A 105 17.61 -4.59 -15.62
N ASP A 106 18.54 -3.68 -15.33
CA ASP A 106 19.15 -3.48 -14.00
C ASP A 106 18.13 -2.89 -13.00
N ILE A 107 16.86 -3.32 -13.07
CA ILE A 107 15.81 -2.88 -12.17
C ILE A 107 15.92 -3.73 -10.91
N GLU A 108 16.58 -3.16 -9.90
CA GLU A 108 16.49 -3.66 -8.54
C GLU A 108 15.07 -3.44 -8.02
N LEU A 109 14.33 -4.53 -7.87
CA LEU A 109 12.99 -4.49 -7.30
C LEU A 109 13.09 -4.43 -5.76
N PRO A 110 12.44 -3.45 -5.12
CA PRO A 110 12.49 -3.32 -3.67
C PRO A 110 11.71 -4.45 -2.99
N VAL A 111 12.35 -5.15 -2.05
CA VAL A 111 11.71 -6.10 -1.13
C VAL A 111 11.91 -5.61 0.27
N PHE A 112 10.82 -5.54 1.02
CA PHE A 112 10.84 -5.09 2.40
C PHE A 112 10.71 -6.29 3.34
N SER A 113 11.65 -6.43 4.27
CA SER A 113 11.54 -7.40 5.36
C SER A 113 10.58 -6.94 6.46
N TRP A 114 10.36 -5.63 6.55
CA TRP A 114 9.52 -4.98 7.55
C TRP A 114 9.03 -3.62 7.04
N ILE A 115 7.83 -3.23 7.48
CA ILE A 115 7.21 -1.93 7.20
C ILE A 115 6.99 -1.21 8.53
N GLU A 116 7.62 -0.05 8.67
CA GLU A 116 7.50 0.81 9.84
C GLU A 116 6.39 1.84 9.67
N ALA A 117 5.78 2.21 10.79
CA ALA A 117 4.81 3.30 10.85
C ALA A 117 5.50 4.65 10.64
N GLY A 118 4.88 5.51 9.83
CA GLY A 118 5.33 6.87 9.50
C GLY A 118 6.19 6.95 8.23
N GLU A 119 6.72 5.82 7.78
CA GLU A 119 7.67 5.76 6.68
C GLU A 119 6.99 5.71 5.30
N THR A 120 7.74 6.13 4.28
CA THR A 120 7.31 6.15 2.89
C THR A 120 8.10 5.15 2.07
N TYR A 121 7.40 4.33 1.31
CA TYR A 121 7.97 3.23 0.56
C TYR A 121 7.55 3.30 -0.91
N LEU A 122 8.50 3.02 -1.80
CA LEU A 122 8.24 2.82 -3.23
C LEU A 122 8.30 1.32 -3.51
N LEU A 123 7.22 0.77 -4.07
CA LEU A 123 7.12 -0.64 -4.43
C LEU A 123 6.90 -0.76 -5.93
N VAL A 124 7.68 -1.63 -6.57
CA VAL A 124 7.52 -1.98 -7.98
C VAL A 124 7.05 -3.44 -8.05
N ARG A 125 5.89 -3.67 -8.67
CA ARG A 125 5.36 -5.02 -8.88
C ARG A 125 5.22 -5.34 -10.36
N PRO A 126 5.97 -6.32 -10.88
CA PRO A 126 5.74 -6.85 -12.22
C PRO A 126 4.45 -7.68 -12.30
N LYS A 127 3.67 -7.52 -13.38
CA LYS A 127 2.47 -8.29 -13.71
C LYS A 127 2.48 -8.71 -15.18
N PHE A 128 2.43 -10.02 -15.41
CA PHE A 128 2.36 -10.58 -16.76
C PHE A 128 0.98 -10.40 -17.39
N PRO A 129 0.93 -10.12 -18.70
CA PRO A 129 -0.26 -10.34 -19.52
C PRO A 129 -0.75 -11.79 -19.35
N THR A 130 -2.06 -11.97 -19.24
CA THR A 130 -2.66 -13.31 -19.12
C THR A 130 -2.72 -13.98 -20.50
N ASN A 131 -2.38 -15.27 -20.61
CA ASN A 131 -2.40 -16.01 -21.88
C ASN A 131 -3.78 -16.10 -22.56
N GLU A 132 -4.84 -15.66 -21.88
CA GLU A 132 -6.20 -15.56 -22.42
C GLU A 132 -6.26 -14.80 -23.77
N TYR A 133 -5.22 -14.04 -24.11
CA TYR A 133 -5.18 -13.14 -25.26
C TYR A 133 -4.02 -13.42 -26.22
N VAL A 134 -3.41 -14.62 -26.17
CA VAL A 134 -2.33 -14.99 -27.09
C VAL A 134 -2.89 -15.23 -28.51
N PRO A 135 -2.27 -14.70 -29.57
CA PRO A 135 -1.01 -13.92 -29.58
C PRO A 135 -1.20 -12.45 -29.20
N PHE A 136 -0.31 -11.94 -28.34
CA PHE A 136 -0.26 -10.52 -28.00
C PHE A 136 0.33 -9.71 -29.16
N ASP A 137 -0.41 -8.74 -29.68
CA ASP A 137 0.08 -7.76 -30.66
C ASP A 137 0.13 -6.36 -30.04
N GLY A 138 1.18 -5.59 -30.38
CA GLY A 138 1.39 -4.22 -29.91
C GLY A 138 1.38 -4.04 -28.39
N ASP A 139 0.34 -3.37 -27.90
CA ASP A 139 0.11 -3.02 -26.48
C ASP A 139 -0.99 -3.87 -25.81
N GLN A 140 -1.39 -4.99 -26.42
CA GLN A 140 -2.32 -5.93 -25.78
C GLN A 140 -1.76 -6.46 -24.46
N GLY A 141 -2.59 -6.51 -23.42
CA GLY A 141 -2.21 -6.91 -22.07
C GLY A 141 -1.55 -5.81 -21.24
N ARG A 142 -1.38 -4.59 -21.76
CA ARG A 142 -0.93 -3.43 -20.99
C ARG A 142 -2.01 -3.00 -19.99
N VAL A 143 -1.65 -2.77 -18.73
CA VAL A 143 -2.54 -2.19 -17.72
C VAL A 143 -2.81 -0.74 -18.07
N VAL A 144 -4.08 -0.39 -18.28
CA VAL A 144 -4.53 0.99 -18.56
C VAL A 144 -5.17 1.65 -17.34
N GLN A 145 -5.72 0.85 -16.44
CA GLN A 145 -6.28 1.31 -15.18
C GLN A 145 -5.97 0.31 -14.08
N VAL A 146 -5.71 0.81 -12.87
CA VAL A 146 -5.54 0.02 -11.65
C VAL A 146 -6.31 0.66 -10.51
N SER A 147 -7.04 -0.17 -9.77
CA SER A 147 -7.81 0.24 -8.61
C SER A 147 -7.56 -0.70 -7.44
N LEU A 148 -7.04 -0.17 -6.34
CA LEU A 148 -6.91 -0.92 -5.09
C LEU A 148 -8.30 -1.19 -4.50
N THR A 149 -8.50 -2.41 -4.03
CA THR A 149 -9.79 -2.88 -3.50
C THR A 149 -9.69 -3.29 -2.03
N ALA A 150 -8.51 -3.76 -1.59
CA ALA A 150 -8.25 -4.08 -0.19
C ALA A 150 -6.76 -4.01 0.13
N VAL A 151 -6.46 -3.74 1.40
CA VAL A 151 -5.10 -3.81 1.98
C VAL A 151 -5.15 -4.62 3.27
N TYR A 152 -4.18 -5.51 3.43
CA TYR A 152 -4.00 -6.32 4.62
C TYR A 152 -2.60 -6.16 5.19
N ALA A 153 -2.49 -6.00 6.50
CA ALA A 153 -1.23 -6.16 7.24
C ALA A 153 -1.01 -7.64 7.56
N LEU A 154 0.21 -8.13 7.34
CA LEU A 154 0.63 -9.48 7.67
C LEU A 154 1.53 -9.47 8.90
N ASP A 155 1.15 -10.21 9.92
CA ASP A 155 2.03 -10.42 11.07
C ASP A 155 3.18 -11.41 10.75
N GLU A 156 3.99 -11.72 11.75
CA GLU A 156 5.11 -12.66 11.65
C GLU A 156 4.68 -14.08 11.24
N ARG A 157 3.41 -14.44 11.46
CA ARG A 157 2.83 -15.75 11.11
C ARG A 157 2.11 -15.73 9.77
N GLY A 158 2.08 -14.58 9.09
CA GLY A 158 1.34 -14.38 7.84
C GLY A 158 -0.17 -14.21 8.03
N GLN A 159 -0.65 -13.97 9.26
CA GLN A 159 -2.06 -13.72 9.52
C GLN A 159 -2.44 -12.33 8.98
N LYS A 160 -3.53 -12.29 8.21
CA LYS A 160 -4.03 -11.07 7.56
C LYS A 160 -4.95 -10.30 8.49
N THR A 161 -4.64 -9.03 8.70
CA THR A 161 -5.54 -8.06 9.35
C THR A 161 -5.94 -7.00 8.34
N PRO A 162 -7.24 -6.76 8.10
CA PRO A 162 -7.67 -5.72 7.17
C PRO A 162 -7.24 -4.34 7.67
N VAL A 163 -6.74 -3.52 6.76
CA VAL A 163 -6.28 -2.16 7.04
C VAL A 163 -7.04 -1.18 6.15
N PRO A 164 -7.75 -0.21 6.74
CA PRO A 164 -8.27 0.94 5.99
C PRO A 164 -7.19 1.56 5.11
N PHE A 165 -7.53 1.93 3.88
CA PHE A 165 -6.59 2.59 2.99
C PHE A 165 -7.27 3.74 2.25
N ILE A 166 -6.47 4.78 1.96
CA ILE A 166 -6.88 5.86 1.08
C ILE A 166 -6.08 5.68 -0.20
N GLY A 167 -6.79 5.41 -1.30
CA GLY A 167 -6.21 5.27 -2.63
C GLY A 167 -6.77 6.30 -3.58
N ASN A 168 -5.91 7.04 -4.28
CA ASN A 168 -6.31 7.78 -5.48
C ASN A 168 -6.32 6.80 -6.66
N SER A 169 -7.31 5.91 -6.70
CA SER A 169 -7.45 4.90 -7.76
C SER A 169 -8.26 5.44 -8.93
N LEU A 170 -7.67 6.35 -9.71
CA LEU A 170 -8.10 6.65 -11.08
C LEU A 170 -6.88 7.11 -11.89
N CYS A 171 -6.10 6.17 -12.42
CA CYS A 171 -5.34 6.48 -13.63
C CYS A 171 -6.28 6.25 -14.82
N SER A 172 -6.87 7.32 -15.34
CA SER A 172 -7.17 7.40 -16.76
C SER A 172 -5.87 7.85 -17.42
N GLN A 173 -5.21 6.97 -18.16
CA GLN A 173 -4.32 7.44 -19.22
C GLN A 173 -5.19 7.69 -20.44
N ASP A 174 -5.89 8.83 -20.47
CA ASP A 174 -6.36 9.36 -21.74
C ASP A 174 -5.15 9.89 -22.52
N PRO A 175 -5.08 9.61 -23.84
CA PRO A 175 -3.93 9.88 -24.70
C PRO A 175 -3.60 11.38 -24.88
#